data_AF-A0A5Q4Z9D6-F1
#
_entry.id   AF-A0A5Q4Z9D6-F1
#
_cell.length_a   1.000
_cell.length_b   1.000
_cell.length_c   1.000
_cell.angle_alpha   90.00
_cell.angle_beta   90.00
_cell.angle_gamma   90.00
#
_symmetry.space_group_name_H-M   'P 1'
#
loop_
_entity.id
_entity.type
_entity.pdbx_description
1 polymer ?
#
loop_
_entity_poly.entity_id
_entity_poly.type
_entity_poly.pdbx_seq_one_letter_code
_entity_poly.pdbx_strand_id
1 'polypeptide(L)'
;MKSAEVKGLAKTLGGPEMSGIAPGVPVAVQTAAGWMPYIVGAEGTPKPVGDEPVPTTAAAHACAIEFCAKRFAEILADWLTPAEQAAVVERNRSQMNPLVCHSHDFCDANMAMLDALQSVGIISETFSSLPEEAMILWCAAWDEAKRSGFYFEVAG
;
A
#
# COMPACT_ATOMS: atom_id res chain seq x y z
N MET A 1 22.18 22.90 -21.55
CA MET A 1 21.13 22.18 -20.79
C MET A 1 21.84 21.14 -19.94
N LYS A 2 21.75 21.27 -18.61
CA LYS A 2 22.37 20.29 -17.70
C LYS A 2 21.53 19.01 -17.75
N SER A 3 22.16 17.90 -18.09
CA SER A 3 21.54 16.57 -18.06
C SER A 3 20.95 16.33 -16.67
N ALA A 4 19.66 15.99 -16.63
CA ALA A 4 19.02 15.57 -15.39
C ALA A 4 19.70 14.28 -14.94
N GLU A 5 20.51 14.39 -13.89
CA GLU A 5 21.05 13.25 -13.18
C GLU A 5 19.87 12.43 -12.63
N VAL A 6 19.72 11.20 -13.13
CA VAL A 6 18.75 10.24 -12.61
C VAL A 6 19.18 9.85 -11.20
N LYS A 7 18.72 10.64 -10.21
CA LYS A 7 18.84 10.31 -8.79
C LYS A 7 17.68 9.41 -8.42
N GLY A 8 17.92 8.10 -8.48
CA GLY A 8 16.97 7.10 -8.03
C GLY A 8 16.37 6.26 -9.16
N LEU A 9 17.22 5.62 -9.96
CA LEU A 9 16.94 4.20 -10.15
C LEU A 9 17.04 3.63 -8.73
N ALA A 10 15.98 3.01 -8.20
CA ALA A 10 16.22 2.08 -7.11
C ALA A 10 17.15 1.00 -7.68
N LYS A 11 18.48 1.19 -7.51
CA LYS A 11 19.24 0.16 -6.83
C LYS A 11 18.41 -0.11 -5.60
N THR A 12 17.66 -1.20 -5.64
CA THR A 12 17.13 -1.86 -4.47
C THR A 12 18.27 -1.90 -3.46
N LEU A 13 18.28 -0.94 -2.52
CA LEU A 13 19.02 -1.09 -1.28
C LEU A 13 18.22 -2.14 -0.50
N GLY A 14 18.42 -3.40 -0.87
CA GLY A 14 17.85 -4.57 -0.19
C GLY A 14 16.47 -5.07 -0.64
N GLY A 15 15.75 -4.37 -1.53
CA GLY A 15 14.47 -4.88 -2.06
C GLY A 15 14.69 -6.11 -2.98
N PRO A 16 13.83 -7.14 -2.93
CA PRO A 16 13.98 -8.31 -3.79
C PRO A 16 13.96 -7.87 -5.26
N GLU A 17 14.83 -8.47 -6.07
CA GLU A 17 14.73 -8.34 -7.53
C GLU A 17 13.32 -8.72 -7.98
N MET A 18 12.78 -8.09 -9.03
CA MET A 18 11.45 -8.38 -9.58
C MET A 18 11.22 -9.89 -9.87
N SER A 19 12.30 -10.63 -10.09
CA SER A 19 12.34 -12.10 -10.24
C SER A 19 11.94 -12.88 -8.96
N GLY A 20 11.96 -12.24 -7.80
CA GLY A 20 11.58 -12.81 -6.50
C GLY A 20 10.16 -12.46 -6.03
N ILE A 21 9.42 -11.64 -6.78
CA ILE A 21 8.03 -11.30 -6.47
C ILE A 21 7.10 -12.26 -7.20
N ALA A 22 6.14 -12.84 -6.48
CA ALA A 22 5.20 -13.79 -7.07
C ALA A 22 4.34 -13.14 -8.18
N PRO A 23 4.02 -13.86 -9.27
CA PRO A 23 3.04 -13.40 -10.25
C PRO A 23 1.69 -13.05 -9.59
N GLY A 24 1.02 -12.02 -10.09
CA GLY A 24 -0.25 -11.52 -9.56
C GLY A 24 -0.12 -10.47 -8.45
N VAL A 25 1.09 -10.19 -7.97
CA VAL A 25 1.33 -9.17 -6.94
C VAL A 25 1.37 -7.78 -7.56
N PRO A 26 0.59 -6.80 -7.03
CA PRO A 26 0.72 -5.40 -7.42
C PRO A 26 2.01 -4.80 -6.87
N VAL A 27 2.75 -4.07 -7.72
CA VAL A 27 3.97 -3.34 -7.38
C VAL A 27 3.87 -1.94 -7.96
N ALA A 28 4.38 -0.94 -7.26
CA ALA A 28 4.52 0.42 -7.76
C ALA A 28 5.92 0.58 -8.35
N VAL A 29 5.99 1.08 -9.58
CA VAL A 29 7.25 1.39 -10.26
C VAL A 29 7.34 2.90 -10.44
N GLN A 30 8.47 3.48 -10.08
CA GLN A 30 8.74 4.89 -10.33
C GLN A 30 9.04 5.11 -11.82
N THR A 31 8.25 5.97 -12.46
CA THR A 31 8.39 6.33 -13.89
C THR A 31 8.64 7.83 -14.06
N ALA A 32 8.93 8.27 -15.29
CA ALA A 32 9.02 9.70 -15.61
C ALA A 32 7.70 10.47 -15.37
N ALA A 33 6.56 9.77 -15.31
CA ALA A 33 5.24 10.33 -15.03
C ALA A 33 4.84 10.26 -13.55
N GLY A 34 5.72 9.75 -12.67
CA GLY A 34 5.42 9.48 -11.26
C GLY A 34 5.31 7.99 -10.94
N TRP A 35 4.74 7.68 -9.78
CA TRP A 35 4.54 6.29 -9.32
C TRP A 35 3.38 5.62 -10.05
N MET A 36 3.62 4.45 -10.61
CA MET A 36 2.62 3.71 -11.38
C MET A 36 2.47 2.27 -10.88
N PRO A 37 1.26 1.79 -10.56
CA PRO A 37 1.04 0.39 -10.24
C PRO A 37 1.15 -0.55 -11.45
N TYR A 38 1.72 -1.73 -11.22
CA TYR A 38 1.94 -2.83 -12.16
C TYR A 38 1.59 -4.15 -11.48
N ILE A 39 1.12 -5.15 -12.23
CA ILE A 39 0.94 -6.51 -11.71
C ILE A 39 2.08 -7.39 -12.23
N VAL A 40 2.82 -8.03 -11.33
CA VAL A 40 3.91 -8.94 -11.70
C VAL A 40 3.36 -10.12 -12.51
N GLY A 41 3.96 -10.42 -13.67
CA GLY A 41 3.60 -11.59 -14.48
C GLY A 41 2.27 -11.51 -15.25
N ALA A 42 1.59 -10.36 -15.28
CA ALA A 42 0.52 -10.14 -16.26
C ALA A 42 1.12 -10.11 -17.68
N GLU A 43 0.53 -10.81 -18.64
CA GLU A 43 1.04 -10.88 -20.02
C GLU A 43 1.13 -9.48 -20.65
N GLY A 44 2.37 -8.97 -20.70
CA GLY A 44 2.74 -7.71 -21.32
C GLY A 44 4.24 -7.53 -21.10
N THR A 45 5.03 -7.60 -22.16
CA THR A 45 6.48 -7.41 -22.10
C THR A 45 6.83 -6.08 -21.41
N PRO A 46 7.86 -6.04 -20.52
CA PRO A 46 8.35 -4.78 -19.97
C PRO A 46 8.86 -3.91 -21.12
N LYS A 47 8.14 -2.81 -21.41
CA LYS A 47 8.52 -1.89 -22.48
C LYS A 47 9.59 -0.90 -21.97
N PRO A 48 10.58 -0.55 -22.80
CA PRO A 48 11.58 0.46 -22.46
C PRO A 48 10.93 1.82 -22.17
N VAL A 49 11.55 2.58 -21.27
CA VAL A 49 11.16 3.95 -20.91
C VAL A 49 11.11 4.83 -22.18
N GLY A 50 9.93 5.35 -22.52
CA GLY A 50 9.75 6.28 -23.63
C GLY A 50 8.44 6.12 -24.41
N ASP A 51 7.78 4.96 -24.32
CA ASP A 51 6.42 4.79 -24.83
C ASP A 51 5.43 4.96 -23.67
N GLU A 52 4.40 5.77 -23.89
CA GLU A 52 3.40 6.18 -22.90
C GLU A 52 3.00 5.04 -21.96
N PRO A 53 2.98 5.27 -20.64
CA PRO A 53 2.52 4.26 -19.73
C PRO A 53 1.06 3.93 -20.06
N VAL A 54 0.77 2.62 -20.19
CA VAL A 54 -0.62 2.16 -20.26
C VAL A 54 -1.32 2.71 -19.03
N PRO A 55 -2.43 3.45 -19.17
CA PRO A 55 -3.13 4.01 -18.02
C PRO A 55 -3.41 2.86 -17.05
N THR A 56 -2.98 3.03 -15.81
CA THR A 56 -3.26 2.11 -14.73
C THR A 56 -4.76 1.89 -14.70
N THR A 57 -5.17 0.72 -15.17
CA THR A 57 -6.59 0.42 -15.30
C THR A 57 -7.21 0.52 -13.91
N ALA A 58 -8.49 0.91 -13.82
CA ALA A 58 -9.20 0.93 -12.55
C ALA A 58 -9.04 -0.39 -11.77
N ALA A 59 -8.87 -1.51 -12.48
CA ALA A 59 -8.58 -2.83 -11.93
C ALA A 59 -7.20 -2.92 -11.23
N ALA A 60 -6.14 -2.35 -11.80
CA ALA A 60 -4.82 -2.33 -11.18
C ALA A 60 -4.81 -1.50 -9.89
N HIS A 61 -5.49 -0.35 -9.89
CA HIS A 61 -5.67 0.46 -8.67
C HIS A 61 -6.49 -0.29 -7.60
N ALA A 62 -7.62 -0.90 -7.98
CA ALA A 62 -8.43 -1.67 -7.04
C ALA A 62 -7.64 -2.84 -6.41
N CYS A 63 -6.83 -3.54 -7.22
CA CYS A 63 -5.96 -4.61 -6.74
C CYS A 63 -4.90 -4.10 -5.75
N ALA A 64 -4.26 -2.97 -6.03
CA ALA A 64 -3.29 -2.35 -5.10
C ALA A 64 -3.95 -1.93 -3.78
N ILE A 65 -5.15 -1.35 -3.84
CA ILE A 65 -5.94 -0.96 -2.65
C ILE A 65 -6.21 -2.19 -1.77
N GLU A 66 -6.77 -3.25 -2.35
CA GLU A 66 -7.10 -4.47 -1.61
C GLU A 66 -5.86 -5.14 -1.02
N PHE A 67 -4.76 -5.20 -1.79
CA PHE A 67 -3.51 -5.78 -1.33
C PHE A 67 -2.92 -5.01 -0.14
N CYS A 68 -2.82 -3.68 -0.25
CA CYS A 68 -2.33 -2.84 0.85
C CYS A 68 -3.26 -2.92 2.07
N ALA A 69 -4.58 -2.98 1.87
CA ALA A 69 -5.55 -3.11 2.96
C ALA A 69 -5.36 -4.42 3.74
N LYS A 70 -5.16 -5.54 3.03
CA LYS A 70 -4.89 -6.85 3.64
C LYS A 70 -3.54 -6.89 4.34
N ARG A 71 -2.48 -6.34 3.73
CA ARG A 71 -1.17 -6.25 4.38
C ARG A 71 -1.20 -5.39 5.63
N PHE A 72 -1.88 -4.25 5.58
CA PHE A 72 -2.08 -3.39 6.75
C PHE A 72 -2.82 -4.14 7.86
N ALA A 73 -3.89 -4.86 7.53
CA ALA A 73 -4.63 -5.70 8.47
C ALA A 73 -3.77 -6.81 9.09
N GLU A 74 -2.97 -7.52 8.30
CA GLU A 74 -2.05 -8.56 8.80
C GLU A 74 -1.05 -7.99 9.81
N ILE A 75 -0.45 -6.83 9.51
CA ILE A 75 0.48 -6.16 10.43
C ILE A 75 -0.21 -5.75 11.72
N LEU A 76 -1.44 -5.21 11.65
CA LEU A 76 -2.22 -4.90 12.84
C LEU A 76 -2.59 -6.16 13.63
N ALA A 77 -2.90 -7.28 12.96
CA ALA A 77 -3.20 -8.54 13.64
C ALA A 77 -2.00 -9.08 14.42
N ASP A 78 -0.79 -8.88 13.90
CA ASP A 78 0.46 -9.24 14.60
C ASP A 78 0.75 -8.32 15.80
N TRP A 79 0.35 -7.05 15.72
CA TRP A 79 0.65 -6.05 16.76
C TRP A 79 -0.40 -5.98 17.87
N LEU A 80 -1.62 -6.43 17.58
CA LEU A 80 -2.77 -6.33 18.49
C LEU A 80 -3.17 -7.69 19.04
N THR A 81 -3.52 -7.73 20.31
CA THR A 81 -4.15 -8.91 20.90
C THR A 81 -5.57 -9.11 20.32
N PRO A 82 -6.15 -10.34 20.37
CA PRO A 82 -7.51 -10.57 19.90
C PRO A 82 -8.58 -9.68 20.54
N ALA A 83 -8.40 -9.29 21.81
CA ALA A 83 -9.30 -8.38 22.50
C ALA A 83 -9.21 -6.95 21.95
N GLU A 84 -8.01 -6.48 21.62
CA GLU A 84 -7.79 -5.17 21.00
C GLU A 84 -8.30 -5.17 19.56
N GLN A 85 -8.08 -6.25 18.79
CA GLN A 85 -8.65 -6.43 17.45
C GLN A 85 -10.18 -6.30 17.47
N ALA A 86 -10.85 -7.00 18.39
CA ALA A 86 -12.31 -6.89 18.57
C ALA A 86 -12.74 -5.46 18.94
N ALA A 87 -11.99 -4.78 19.83
CA ALA A 87 -12.28 -3.40 20.22
C ALA A 87 -12.09 -2.41 19.07
N VAL A 88 -11.05 -2.57 18.24
CA VAL A 88 -10.83 -1.77 17.03
C VAL A 88 -12.03 -1.88 16.10
N VAL A 89 -12.50 -3.10 15.84
CA VAL A 89 -13.64 -3.34 14.94
C VAL A 89 -14.92 -2.71 15.51
N GLU A 90 -15.23 -2.95 16.79
CA GLU A 90 -16.46 -2.45 17.39
C GLU A 90 -16.50 -0.91 17.50
N ARG A 91 -15.37 -0.29 17.88
CA ARG A 91 -15.27 1.17 17.95
C ARG A 91 -15.35 1.81 16.57
N ASN A 92 -14.69 1.25 15.56
CA ASN A 92 -14.78 1.79 14.19
C ASN A 92 -16.19 1.60 13.58
N ARG A 93 -16.92 0.54 13.94
CA ARG A 93 -18.31 0.33 13.48
C ARG A 93 -19.26 1.44 13.92
N SER A 94 -19.04 2.00 15.11
CA SER A 94 -19.85 3.09 15.68
C SER A 94 -19.28 4.49 15.41
N GLN A 95 -18.11 4.58 14.76
CA GLN A 95 -17.46 5.85 14.44
C GLN A 95 -18.13 6.55 13.25
N MET A 96 -18.57 7.78 13.45
CA MET A 96 -19.26 8.58 12.41
C MET A 96 -18.32 9.52 11.65
N ASN A 97 -17.16 9.88 12.22
CA ASN A 97 -16.18 10.72 11.57
C ASN A 97 -15.25 9.85 10.69
N PRO A 98 -15.28 9.99 9.36
CA PRO A 98 -14.47 9.16 8.46
C PRO A 98 -12.95 9.36 8.65
N LEU A 99 -12.54 10.49 9.23
CA LEU A 99 -11.13 10.82 9.51
C LEU A 99 -10.61 10.17 10.79
N VAL A 100 -11.46 9.51 11.57
CA VAL A 100 -11.07 8.84 12.82
C VAL A 100 -10.95 7.34 12.55
N CYS A 101 -9.86 6.76 13.04
CA CYS A 101 -9.69 5.32 13.09
C CYS A 101 -9.21 4.88 14.48
N HIS A 102 -9.91 3.93 15.08
CA HIS A 102 -9.63 3.45 16.45
C HIS A 102 -8.46 2.46 16.53
N SER A 103 -7.77 2.15 15.44
CA SER A 103 -6.50 1.39 15.51
C SER A 103 -5.41 2.18 16.26
N HIS A 104 -5.45 3.52 16.17
CA HIS A 104 -4.53 4.40 16.90
C HIS A 104 -4.71 4.39 18.42
N ASP A 105 -5.81 3.84 18.93
CA ASP A 105 -6.00 3.69 20.38
C ASP A 105 -5.06 2.64 20.98
N PHE A 106 -4.48 1.77 20.14
CA PHE A 106 -3.72 0.59 20.57
C PHE A 106 -2.31 0.51 19.99
N CYS A 107 -2.07 1.07 18.79
CA CYS A 107 -0.75 1.03 18.15
C CYS A 107 -0.49 2.26 17.27
N ASP A 108 0.75 2.41 16.79
CA ASP A 108 1.06 3.40 15.75
C ASP A 108 0.63 2.86 14.37
N ALA A 109 -0.66 3.02 14.05
CA ALA A 109 -1.21 2.51 12.80
C ALA A 109 -0.62 3.17 11.55
N ASN A 110 0.02 4.35 11.66
CA ASN A 110 0.71 4.95 10.51
C ASN A 110 1.95 4.12 10.16
N MET A 111 2.69 3.63 11.15
CA MET A 111 3.83 2.76 10.88
C MET A 111 3.39 1.44 10.24
N ALA A 112 2.27 0.85 10.69
CA ALA A 112 1.73 -0.36 10.07
C ALA A 112 1.32 -0.14 8.59
N MET A 113 0.75 1.03 8.25
CA MET A 113 0.42 1.33 6.85
C MET A 113 1.66 1.68 6.01
N LEU A 114 2.67 2.33 6.60
CA LEU A 114 3.97 2.52 5.93
C LEU A 114 4.57 1.17 5.53
N ASP A 115 4.55 0.19 6.42
CA ASP A 115 5.05 -1.17 6.17
C ASP A 115 4.19 -1.89 5.09
N ALA A 116 2.88 -1.67 5.08
CA ALA A 116 2.00 -2.19 4.03
C ALA A 116 2.31 -1.58 2.65
N LEU A 117 2.62 -0.28 2.58
CA LEU A 117 3.04 0.38 1.34
C LEU A 117 4.42 -0.10 0.84
N GLN A 118 5.34 -0.41 1.75
CA GLN A 118 6.63 -1.01 1.37
C GLN A 118 6.46 -2.35 0.64
N SER A 119 5.41 -3.11 0.98
CA SER A 119 5.10 -4.40 0.34
C SER A 119 4.71 -4.26 -1.14
N VAL A 120 4.34 -3.06 -1.59
CA VAL A 120 4.11 -2.73 -3.00
C VAL A 120 5.22 -1.85 -3.58
N GLY A 121 6.37 -1.75 -2.90
CA GLY A 121 7.53 -1.00 -3.39
C GLY A 121 7.50 0.52 -3.13
N ILE A 122 6.52 1.02 -2.38
CA ILE A 122 6.48 2.43 -1.96
C ILE A 122 7.21 2.55 -0.63
N ILE A 123 8.45 3.01 -0.67
CA ILE A 123 9.32 3.14 0.50
C ILE A 123 9.43 4.60 0.90
N SER A 124 9.12 4.89 2.15
CA SER A 124 9.26 6.21 2.76
C SER A 124 9.68 6.05 4.21
N GLU A 125 10.59 6.91 4.69
CA GLU A 125 10.99 6.93 6.11
C GLU A 125 9.91 7.52 7.00
N THR A 126 9.06 8.40 6.45
CA THR A 126 8.00 9.07 7.20
C THR A 126 6.72 9.20 6.37
N PHE A 127 5.59 9.35 7.04
CA PHE A 127 4.32 9.67 6.40
C PHE A 127 4.39 10.99 5.62
N SER A 128 5.02 12.02 6.18
CA SER A 128 5.08 13.36 5.57
C SER A 128 5.93 13.46 4.31
N SER A 129 6.72 12.43 4.00
CA SER A 129 7.52 12.35 2.77
C SER A 129 6.85 11.53 1.67
N LEU A 130 5.64 11.01 1.89
CA LEU A 130 4.91 10.29 0.84
C LEU A 130 4.43 11.24 -0.27
N PRO A 131 4.59 10.86 -1.55
CA PRO A 131 4.00 11.61 -2.67
C PRO A 131 2.47 11.51 -2.63
N GLU A 132 1.79 12.47 -3.27
CA GLU A 132 0.33 12.58 -3.27
C GLU A 132 -0.36 11.31 -3.78
N GLU A 133 0.19 10.67 -4.80
CA GLU A 133 -0.36 9.44 -5.38
C GLU A 133 -0.29 8.27 -4.39
N ALA A 134 0.79 8.16 -3.63
CA ALA A 134 0.91 7.18 -2.55
C ALA A 134 -0.06 7.50 -1.41
N MET A 135 -0.34 8.77 -1.16
CA MET A 135 -1.35 9.18 -0.18
C MET A 135 -2.77 8.81 -0.59
N ILE A 136 -3.10 8.88 -1.88
CA ILE A 136 -4.40 8.41 -2.39
C ILE A 136 -4.55 6.90 -2.14
N LEU A 137 -3.52 6.11 -2.47
CA LEU A 137 -3.52 4.67 -2.21
C LEU A 137 -3.61 4.36 -0.71
N TRP A 138 -2.84 5.07 0.11
CA TRP A 138 -2.88 4.96 1.57
C TRP A 138 -4.29 5.14 2.12
N CYS A 139 -4.94 6.26 1.77
CA CYS A 139 -6.29 6.57 2.24
C CYS A 139 -7.29 5.51 1.78
N ALA A 140 -7.23 5.12 0.50
CA ALA A 140 -8.14 4.13 -0.06
C ALA A 140 -7.95 2.73 0.57
N ALA A 141 -6.72 2.29 0.77
CA ALA A 141 -6.39 1.01 1.42
C ALA A 141 -6.81 1.00 2.90
N TRP A 142 -6.65 2.12 3.60
CA TRP A 142 -7.08 2.25 4.99
C TRP A 142 -8.61 2.19 5.11
N ASP A 143 -9.33 2.91 4.25
CA ASP A 143 -10.79 2.86 4.21
C ASP A 143 -11.32 1.48 3.85
N GLU A 144 -10.66 0.79 2.91
CA GLU A 144 -10.93 -0.61 2.60
C GLU A 144 -10.78 -1.52 3.82
N ALA A 145 -9.65 -1.42 4.53
CA ALA A 145 -9.41 -2.21 5.73
C ALA A 145 -10.47 -1.94 6.81
N LYS A 146 -10.80 -0.67 7.09
CA LYS A 146 -11.87 -0.31 8.03
C LYS A 146 -13.21 -0.91 7.63
N ARG A 147 -13.61 -0.78 6.37
CA ARG A 147 -14.90 -1.27 5.86
C ARG A 147 -15.03 -2.79 5.98
N SER A 148 -13.92 -3.50 5.82
CA SER A 148 -13.85 -4.96 5.94
C SER A 148 -13.69 -5.46 7.38
N GLY A 149 -13.69 -4.57 8.39
CA GLY A 149 -13.43 -4.96 9.78
C GLY A 149 -11.99 -5.45 9.99
N PHE A 150 -11.04 -4.86 9.24
CA PHE A 150 -9.62 -5.21 9.21
C PHE A 150 -9.35 -6.69 8.90
N TYR A 151 -10.28 -7.40 8.27
CA TYR A 151 -10.14 -8.84 7.96
C TYR A 151 -9.80 -9.71 9.19
N PHE A 152 -10.01 -9.21 10.40
CA PHE A 152 -9.78 -9.97 11.62
C PHE A 152 -10.79 -11.10 11.74
N GLU A 153 -10.35 -12.25 12.23
CA GLU A 153 -11.27 -13.31 12.65
C GLU A 153 -11.85 -12.93 14.02
N VAL A 154 -12.87 -12.08 14.01
CA VAL A 154 -13.58 -11.71 15.22
C VAL A 154 -14.59 -12.81 15.54
N ALA A 155 -14.41 -13.51 16.67
CA ALA A 155 -15.41 -14.44 17.17
C ALA A 155 -16.73 -13.66 17.41
N GLY A 156 -17.78 -14.06 16.69
CA GLY A 156 -19.12 -13.44 16.75
C GLY A 156 -19.87 -13.75 18.03
#